data_AF-A0A7Y2GM94-F1
#
_entry.id   AF-A0A7Y2GM94-F1
#
_cell.length_a   1.000
_cell.length_b   1.000
_cell.length_c   1.000
_cell.angle_alpha   90.00
_cell.angle_beta   90.00
_cell.angle_gamma   90.00
#
_symmetry.space_group_name_H-M   'P 1'
#
loop_
_entity.id
_entity.type
_entity.pdbx_description
1 polymer ?
#
loop_
_entity_poly.entity_id
_entity_poly.type
_entity_poly.pdbx_seq_one_letter_code
_entity_poly.pdbx_strand_id
1 'polypeptide(L)'
;ATPELREQLDYVIYLDAPRDLRLERRVKRDVLDRGRNEEDVRHNFERVVAPMHDLFVEPHRDAADLVVQVDEDRQVLVRGLVERAPRPV
;
A
#
# COMPACT_ATOMS: atom_id res chain seq x y z
N ALA A 1 5.62 -9.74 -1.94
CA ALA A 1 5.93 -10.46 -3.19
C ALA A 1 6.35 -11.88 -2.87
N THR A 2 5.97 -12.84 -3.71
CA THR A 2 6.61 -14.16 -3.66
C THR A 2 8.10 -14.01 -3.98
N PRO A 3 8.97 -14.93 -3.52
CA PRO A 3 10.41 -14.83 -3.77
C PRO A 3 10.75 -14.64 -5.25
N GLU A 4 10.04 -15.33 -6.14
CA GLU A 4 10.27 -15.32 -7.59
C GLU A 4 9.93 -13.98 -8.22
N LEU A 5 8.92 -13.27 -7.71
CA LEU A 5 8.59 -11.93 -8.16
C LEU A 5 9.62 -10.94 -7.64
N ARG A 6 10.11 -11.11 -6.41
CA ARG A 6 11.08 -10.20 -5.80
C ARG A 6 12.40 -10.18 -6.55
N GLU A 7 12.85 -11.32 -7.05
CA GLU A 7 14.07 -11.42 -7.86
C GLU A 7 14.00 -10.65 -9.19
N GLN A 8 12.79 -10.30 -9.65
CA GLN A 8 12.57 -9.54 -10.88
C GLN A 8 12.37 -8.03 -10.62
N LEU A 9 12.34 -7.59 -9.37
CA LEU A 9 12.16 -6.19 -9.03
C LEU A 9 13.52 -5.54 -8.78
N ASP A 10 13.89 -4.57 -9.61
CA ASP A 10 15.11 -3.79 -9.40
C ASP A 10 14.98 -2.80 -8.23
N TYR A 11 13.75 -2.46 -7.84
CA TYR A 11 13.45 -1.52 -6.76
C TYR A 11 12.05 -1.77 -6.17
N VAL A 12 11.94 -1.80 -4.84
CA VAL A 12 10.71 -2.08 -4.10
C VAL A 12 10.35 -0.91 -3.21
N ILE A 13 9.13 -0.40 -3.37
CA ILE A 13 8.59 0.71 -2.58
C ILE A 13 7.39 0.22 -1.77
N TYR A 14 7.36 0.54 -0.48
CA TYR A 14 6.20 0.30 0.38
C TYR A 14 5.57 1.63 0.78
N LEU A 15 4.27 1.79 0.52
CA LEU A 15 3.51 2.96 0.95
C LEU A 15 2.85 2.67 2.29
N ASP A 16 3.39 3.29 3.34
CA ASP A 16 2.91 3.19 4.70
C ASP A 16 1.83 4.23 4.97
N ALA A 17 0.69 3.75 5.45
CA ALA A 17 -0.46 4.57 5.76
C ALA A 17 -1.19 4.00 6.97
N PRO A 18 -1.59 4.84 7.93
CA PRO A 18 -2.35 4.41 9.10
C PRO A 18 -3.60 3.62 8.71
N ARG A 19 -3.89 2.58 9.50
CA ARG A 19 -5.04 1.68 9.29
C ARG A 19 -6.36 2.44 9.13
N ASP A 20 -6.61 3.41 10.00
CA ASP A 20 -7.88 4.15 10.02
C ASP A 20 -8.04 5.00 8.76
N LEU A 21 -6.95 5.62 8.30
CA LEU A 21 -6.94 6.36 7.04
C LEU A 21 -7.19 5.42 5.84
N ARG A 22 -6.59 4.23 5.84
CA ARG A 22 -6.84 3.22 4.79
C ARG A 22 -8.30 2.76 4.80
N LEU A 23 -8.88 2.53 5.97
CA LEU A 23 -10.29 2.16 6.11
C LEU A 23 -11.21 3.27 5.62
N GLU A 24 -10.98 4.52 6.05
CA GLU A 24 -11.78 5.68 5.64
C GLU A 24 -11.78 5.85 4.12
N ARG A 25 -10.58 5.84 3.51
CA ARG A 25 -10.44 5.95 2.05
C ARG A 25 -11.12 4.78 1.33
N ARG A 26 -11.03 3.57 1.89
CA ARG A 26 -11.69 2.40 1.32
C ARG A 26 -13.19 2.49 1.40
N VAL A 27 -13.76 2.87 2.54
CA VAL A 27 -15.21 3.06 2.71
C VAL A 27 -15.71 4.08 1.70
N LYS A 28 -15.06 5.25 1.64
CA LYS A 28 -15.41 6.31 0.69
C LYS A 28 -15.42 5.79 -0.75
N ARG A 29 -14.35 5.11 -1.20
CA ARG A 29 -14.25 4.56 -2.56
C ARG A 29 -15.28 3.46 -2.83
N ASP A 30 -15.41 2.48 -1.94
CA ASP A 30 -16.29 1.33 -2.17
C ASP A 30 -17.78 1.72 -2.13
N VAL A 31 -18.15 2.73 -1.33
CA VAL A 31 -19.53 3.27 -1.30
C VAL A 31 -19.79 4.16 -2.53
N LEU A 32 -18.93 5.16 -2.78
CA LEU A 32 -19.18 6.14 -3.85
C LEU A 32 -18.97 5.59 -5.25
N ASP A 33 -17.89 4.83 -5.47
CA ASP A 33 -17.48 4.44 -6.83
C ASP A 33 -17.97 3.04 -7.21
N ARG A 34 -18.31 2.21 -6.21
CA ARG A 34 -18.68 0.79 -6.41
C ARG A 34 -20.07 0.43 -5.88
N GLY A 35 -20.80 1.38 -5.29
CA GLY A 35 -22.16 1.20 -4.82
C GLY A 35 -22.32 0.15 -3.71
N ARG A 36 -21.28 -0.09 -2.90
CA ARG A 36 -21.34 -1.05 -1.79
C ARG A 36 -21.98 -0.42 -0.55
N ASN A 37 -22.59 -1.27 0.29
CA ASN A 37 -23.07 -0.86 1.60
C ASN A 37 -21.87 -0.62 2.56
N GLU A 38 -21.90 0.47 3.32
CA GLU A 38 -20.80 0.83 4.24
C GLU A 38 -20.57 -0.21 5.34
N GLU A 39 -21.63 -0.77 5.92
CA GLU A 39 -21.56 -1.76 6.99
C GLU A 39 -20.84 -3.02 6.49
N ASP A 40 -21.21 -3.50 5.29
CA ASP A 40 -20.55 -4.64 4.65
C ASP A 40 -19.06 -4.37 4.37
N VAL A 41 -18.71 -3.16 3.93
CA VAL A 41 -17.32 -2.77 3.68
C VAL A 41 -16.50 -2.79 4.97
N ARG A 42 -17.05 -2.25 6.07
CA ARG A 42 -16.39 -2.23 7.38
C ARG A 42 -16.26 -3.64 7.94
N HIS A 43 -17.33 -4.43 7.91
CA HIS A 43 -17.31 -5.83 8.37
C HIS A 43 -16.28 -6.67 7.63
N ASN A 44 -16.23 -6.54 6.30
CA ASN A 44 -15.23 -7.20 5.47
C ASN A 44 -13.80 -6.69 5.75
N PHE A 45 -13.64 -5.39 6.04
CA PHE A 45 -12.34 -4.85 6.39
C PHE A 45 -11.80 -5.51 7.67
N GLU A 46 -12.61 -5.55 8.72
CA GLU A 46 -12.23 -6.12 10.02
C GLU A 46 -11.99 -7.63 9.94
N ARG A 47 -12.87 -8.37 9.26
CA ARG A 47 -12.82 -9.84 9.26
C ARG A 47 -11.83 -10.44 8.29
N VAL A 48 -11.53 -9.73 7.20
CA VAL A 48 -10.72 -10.29 6.11
C VAL A 48 -9.54 -9.39 5.83
N VAL A 49 -9.76 -8.12 5.50
CA VAL A 49 -8.68 -7.33 4.90
C VAL A 49 -7.62 -6.89 5.90
N ALA A 50 -7.97 -6.51 7.13
CA ALA A 50 -6.98 -6.20 8.16
C ALA A 50 -6.15 -7.43 8.56
N PRO A 51 -6.75 -8.59 8.89
CA PRO A 51 -5.99 -9.81 9.18
C PRO A 51 -5.08 -10.25 8.02
N MET A 52 -5.57 -10.20 6.78
CA MET A 52 -4.77 -10.57 5.61
C MET A 52 -3.66 -9.54 5.33
N HIS A 53 -3.90 -8.26 5.62
CA HIS A 53 -2.87 -7.23 5.57
C HIS A 53 -1.74 -7.56 6.55
N ASP A 54 -2.07 -7.85 7.79
CA ASP A 54 -1.07 -8.10 8.83
C ASP A 54 -0.28 -9.39 8.57
N LEU A 55 -0.92 -10.40 7.98
CA LEU A 55 -0.28 -11.66 7.65
C LEU A 55 0.57 -11.62 6.37
N PHE A 56 0.13 -10.87 5.34
CA PHE A 56 0.67 -11.02 3.99
C PHE A 56 1.12 -9.71 3.32
N VAL A 57 0.76 -8.54 3.84
CA VAL A 57 1.16 -7.25 3.27
C VAL A 57 2.20 -6.57 4.16
N GLU A 58 1.92 -6.46 5.46
CA GLU A 58 2.80 -5.78 6.43
C GLU A 58 4.23 -6.37 6.47
N PRO A 59 4.45 -7.70 6.40
CA PRO A 59 5.80 -8.25 6.39
C PRO A 59 6.65 -7.81 5.18
N HIS A 60 6.04 -7.29 4.11
CA HIS A 60 6.78 -6.75 2.97
C HIS A 60 7.34 -5.35 3.20
N ARG A 61 6.94 -4.66 4.28
CA ARG A 61 7.47 -3.34 4.65
C ARG A 61 8.97 -3.40 4.94
N ASP A 62 9.41 -4.38 5.72
CA ASP A 62 10.83 -4.55 6.10
C ASP A 62 11.72 -4.97 4.93
N ALA A 63 11.10 -5.44 3.86
CA ALA A 63 11.73 -5.89 2.63
C ALA A 63 11.87 -4.78 1.57
N ALA A 64 11.31 -3.59 1.80
CA ALA A 64 11.30 -2.52 0.83
C ALA A 64 12.60 -1.68 0.85
N ASP A 65 13.04 -1.24 -0.32
CA ASP A 65 14.17 -0.32 -0.47
C ASP A 65 13.81 1.10 0.00
N LEU A 66 12.52 1.45 -0.13
CA LEU A 66 11.97 2.71 0.34
C LEU A 66 10.60 2.49 0.98
N VAL A 67 10.46 2.95 2.23
CA VAL A 67 9.16 3.09 2.89
C VAL A 67 8.74 4.55 2.84
N VAL A 68 7.53 4.78 2.35
CA VAL A 68 6.98 6.10 2.07
C VAL A 68 5.82 6.36 3.00
N GLN A 69 5.84 7.45 3.75
CA GLN A 69 4.69 7.82 4.58
C GLN A 69 3.69 8.63 3.75
N VAL A 70 2.40 8.36 3.93
CA VAL A 70 1.34 9.00 3.12
C VAL A 70 1.25 10.53 3.27
N ASP A 71 1.90 11.08 4.30
CA ASP A 71 1.94 12.50 4.64
C ASP A 71 3.13 13.22 4.00
N GLU A 72 4.06 12.48 3.36
CA GLU A 72 5.24 13.04 2.71
C GLU A 72 4.89 13.81 1.44
N ASP A 73 5.64 14.87 1.16
CA ASP A 73 5.46 15.68 -0.04
C ASP A 73 5.69 14.84 -1.30
N ARG A 74 4.63 14.75 -2.13
CA ARG A 74 4.63 13.97 -3.37
C ARG A 74 5.75 14.36 -4.33
N GLN A 75 6.11 15.64 -4.42
CA GLN A 75 7.18 16.11 -5.32
C GLN A 75 8.56 15.66 -4.83
N VAL A 76 8.78 15.70 -3.51
CA VAL A 76 10.02 15.20 -2.89
C VAL A 76 10.15 13.69 -3.12
N LEU A 77 9.04 12.97 -2.96
CA LEU A 77 8.93 11.54 -3.21
C LEU A 77 9.27 11.15 -4.64
N VAL A 78 8.58 11.75 -5.61
CA VAL A 78 8.78 11.46 -7.04
C VAL A 78 10.21 11.79 -7.44
N ARG A 79 10.76 12.90 -6.96
CA ARG A 79 12.15 13.25 -7.23
C ARG A 79 13.13 12.22 -6.65
N GLY A 80 12.94 11.83 -5.39
CA GLY A 80 13.78 10.82 -4.74
C GLY A 80 13.71 9.46 -5.44
N LEU A 81 12.54 9.10 -5.97
CA LEU A 81 12.37 7.89 -6.78
C LEU A 81 13.11 8.00 -8.12
N VAL A 82 13.00 9.12 -8.83
CA VAL A 82 13.69 9.31 -10.12
C VAL A 82 15.22 9.31 -9.96
N GLU A 83 15.73 9.85 -8.85
CA GLU A 83 17.17 9.89 -8.58
C GLU A 83 17.74 8.53 -8.15
N ARG A 84 16.94 7.66 -7.50
CA ARG A 84 17.37 6.39 -6.92
C ARG A 84 16.96 5.16 -7.73
N ALA A 85 15.97 5.29 -8.60
CA ALA A 85 15.54 4.19 -9.45
C ALA A 85 16.68 3.79 -10.39
N PRO A 86 16.98 2.49 -10.51
CA PRO A 86 17.92 2.00 -11.49
C PRO A 86 17.49 2.47 -12.88
N ARG A 87 18.44 2.96 -13.68
CA ARG A 87 18.11 3.41 -15.04
C ARG A 87 17.63 2.20 -15.84
N PRO A 88 16.56 2.34 -16.64
CA PRO A 88 16.18 1.28 -17.56
C PRO A 88 17.36 0.97 -18.48
N VAL A 89 17.66 -0.33 -18.62
CA VAL A 89 18.72 -0.87 -19.50
C VAL A 89 18.30 -0.74 -20.96
#